data_AF-A0A924QSB9-F1
#
_entry.id   AF-A0A924QSB9-F1
#
_cell.length_a   1.000
_cell.length_b   1.000
_cell.length_c   1.000
_cell.angle_alpha   90.00
_cell.angle_beta   90.00
_cell.angle_gamma   90.00
#
_symmetry.space_group_name_H-M   'P 1'
#
loop_
_entity.id
_entity.type
_entity.pdbx_description
1 polymer ?
#
loop_
_entity_poly.entity_id
_entity_poly.type
_entity_poly.pdbx_seq_one_letter_code
_entity_poly.pdbx_strand_id
1 'polypeptide(L)'
;MVIKYFKYWFTAANGKGHGIHSPFVFQFVTEILNDDRFFYAFEKIEETLPSSLKNFNKKYNQLLFKIVNYYQPKTIIVIDESLGNTTSYLALANNNTKVFSYQQSIIIQKTALQNSQLLGIENIVFYNNISALETNNWDMIYI
;
A
#
# COMPACT_ATOMS: atom_id res chain seq x y z
N MET A 1 5.03 24.48 23.66
CA MET A 1 5.08 23.37 22.67
C MET A 1 4.77 23.81 21.25
N VAL A 2 3.69 24.58 21.00
CA VAL A 2 3.27 25.04 19.66
C VAL A 2 4.34 25.86 18.90
N ILE A 3 5.08 26.72 19.60
CA ILE A 3 6.13 27.58 19.00
C ILE A 3 7.29 26.74 18.41
N LYS A 4 7.57 25.56 18.97
CA LYS A 4 8.61 24.65 18.46
C LYS A 4 8.21 24.04 17.11
N TYR A 5 6.92 23.79 16.89
CA TYR A 5 6.36 23.31 15.63
C TYR A 5 6.29 24.40 14.56
N PHE A 6 5.91 25.63 14.93
CA PHE A 6 5.96 26.76 14.01
C PHE A 6 7.39 27.09 13.56
N LYS A 7 8.35 27.04 14.50
CA LYS A 7 9.77 27.21 14.16
C LYS A 7 10.25 26.08 13.25
N TYR A 8 9.91 24.82 13.54
CA TYR A 8 10.20 23.68 12.68
C TYR A 8 9.60 23.82 11.26
N TRP A 9 8.36 24.30 11.12
CA TRP A 9 7.74 24.53 9.80
C TRP A 9 8.48 25.58 8.95
N PHE A 10 9.04 26.62 9.59
CA PHE A 10 9.83 27.66 8.90
C PHE A 10 11.33 27.31 8.75
N THR A 11 11.90 26.47 9.61
CA THR A 11 13.35 26.12 9.59
C THR A 11 13.65 24.75 8.99
N ALA A 12 12.65 23.87 8.85
CA ALA A 12 12.85 22.59 8.18
C ALA A 12 13.03 22.82 6.69
N ALA A 13 14.30 22.81 6.26
CA ALA A 13 14.71 22.73 4.86
C ALA A 13 14.14 21.49 4.11
N ASN A 14 13.45 20.58 4.80
CA ASN A 14 13.37 19.17 4.45
C ASN A 14 12.07 18.73 3.75
N GLY A 15 11.02 19.56 3.70
CA GLY A 15 9.77 19.21 3.01
C GLY A 15 9.86 19.32 1.48
N LYS A 16 10.81 20.12 0.97
CA LYS A 16 11.11 20.31 -0.46
C LYS A 16 12.48 19.74 -0.84
N GLY A 17 13.04 18.88 0.01
CA GLY A 17 14.30 18.16 -0.21
C GLY A 17 15.61 18.94 -0.08
N HIS A 18 15.62 20.16 0.49
CA HIS A 18 16.90 20.85 0.74
C HIS A 18 17.65 20.13 1.87
N GLY A 19 18.92 19.77 1.63
CA GLY A 19 19.73 18.95 2.54
C GLY A 19 19.64 17.44 2.31
N ILE A 20 18.77 16.96 1.41
CA ILE A 20 18.78 15.56 0.97
C ILE A 20 19.82 15.41 -0.14
N HIS A 21 20.97 14.83 0.19
CA HIS A 21 22.06 14.65 -0.77
C HIS A 21 21.94 13.38 -1.62
N SER A 22 21.08 12.43 -1.23
CA SER A 22 20.80 11.23 -2.03
C SER A 22 19.71 11.53 -3.06
N PRO A 23 19.99 11.46 -4.37
CA PRO A 23 18.98 11.67 -5.41
C PRO A 23 17.79 10.70 -5.27
N PHE A 24 18.06 9.46 -4.86
CA PHE A 24 17.03 8.46 -4.58
C PHE A 24 16.07 8.90 -3.47
N VAL A 25 16.61 9.38 -2.35
CA VAL A 25 15.78 9.82 -1.21
C VAL A 25 15.00 11.08 -1.56
N PHE A 26 15.62 12.01 -2.30
CA PHE A 26 14.95 13.22 -2.76
C PHE A 26 13.73 12.87 -3.61
N GLN A 27 13.92 12.01 -4.62
CA GLN A 27 12.87 11.53 -5.51
C GLN A 27 11.76 10.78 -4.75
N PHE A 28 12.12 9.90 -3.81
CA PHE A 28 11.11 9.22 -2.98
C PHE A 28 10.25 10.22 -2.19
N VAL A 29 10.88 11.24 -1.60
CA VAL A 29 10.14 12.25 -0.83
C VAL A 29 9.24 13.09 -1.73
N THR A 30 9.75 13.58 -2.86
CA THR A 30 8.99 14.48 -3.73
C THR A 30 7.90 13.76 -4.53
N GLU A 31 8.19 12.58 -5.06
CA GLU A 31 7.30 11.88 -6.00
C GLU A 31 6.35 10.88 -5.33
N ILE A 32 6.67 10.41 -4.12
CA ILE A 32 5.88 9.39 -3.43
C ILE A 32 5.36 9.91 -2.11
N LEU A 33 6.23 10.39 -1.21
CA LEU A 33 5.79 10.77 0.13
C LEU A 33 4.88 12.00 0.10
N ASN A 34 5.27 13.03 -0.66
CA ASN A 34 4.58 14.30 -0.76
C ASN A 34 3.49 14.34 -1.85
N ASP A 35 3.28 13.25 -2.57
CA ASP A 35 2.26 13.16 -3.62
C ASP A 35 0.86 13.36 -3.03
N ASP A 36 0.23 14.51 -3.29
CA ASP A 36 -1.08 14.88 -2.78
C ASP A 36 -2.20 14.70 -3.81
N ARG A 37 -1.90 14.02 -4.94
CA ARG A 37 -2.90 13.71 -5.95
C ARG A 37 -4.06 12.91 -5.37
N PHE A 38 -5.23 13.15 -5.93
CA PHE A 38 -6.42 12.38 -5.63
C PHE A 38 -6.38 11.02 -6.34
N PHE A 39 -6.53 9.93 -5.59
CA PHE A 39 -6.58 8.58 -6.11
C PHE A 39 -7.98 7.97 -5.88
N TYR A 40 -8.67 7.63 -6.97
CA TYR A 40 -10.02 7.03 -6.94
C TYR A 40 -10.10 5.78 -6.05
N ALA A 41 -9.00 5.03 -5.96
CA ALA A 41 -8.92 3.82 -5.16
C ALA A 41 -9.14 4.10 -3.67
N PHE A 42 -8.72 5.27 -3.16
CA PHE A 42 -8.89 5.61 -1.75
C PHE A 42 -10.36 5.78 -1.41
N GLU A 43 -11.09 6.56 -2.22
CA GLU A 43 -12.53 6.73 -2.09
C GLU A 43 -13.26 5.40 -2.23
N LYS A 44 -12.94 4.61 -3.27
CA LYS A 44 -13.55 3.30 -3.51
C LYS A 44 -13.43 2.35 -2.31
N ILE A 45 -12.24 2.27 -1.70
CA ILE A 45 -12.02 1.46 -0.50
C ILE A 45 -12.77 2.04 0.70
N GLU A 46 -12.75 3.36 0.85
CA GLU A 46 -13.42 4.09 1.91
C GLU A 46 -14.95 4.09 1.83
N GLU A 47 -15.54 3.76 0.68
CA GLU A 47 -16.98 3.59 0.53
C GLU A 47 -17.37 2.12 0.74
N THR A 48 -16.59 1.20 0.18
CA THR A 48 -16.97 -0.21 0.07
C THR A 48 -16.72 -1.02 1.36
N LEU A 49 -15.61 -0.79 2.05
CA LEU A 49 -15.25 -1.64 3.20
C LEU A 49 -15.95 -1.22 4.51
N PRO A 50 -15.87 -1.99 5.60
CA PRO A 50 -16.24 -1.54 6.94
C PRO A 50 -15.28 -0.47 7.50
N SER A 51 -15.77 0.44 8.34
CA SER A 51 -14.98 1.52 8.95
C SER A 51 -13.82 1.03 9.84
N SER A 52 -13.96 -0.14 10.45
CA SER A 52 -12.88 -0.80 11.21
C SER A 52 -11.67 -1.13 10.35
N LEU A 53 -11.87 -1.43 9.06
CA LEU A 53 -10.80 -1.70 8.10
C LEU A 53 -10.24 -0.42 7.48
N LYS A 54 -11.09 0.57 7.20
CA LYS A 54 -10.68 1.84 6.56
C LYS A 54 -9.64 2.60 7.36
N ASN A 55 -9.84 2.68 8.67
CA ASN A 55 -9.02 3.53 9.54
C ASN A 55 -7.74 2.83 10.02
N PHE A 56 -7.72 1.50 10.02
CA PHE A 56 -6.53 0.74 10.39
C PHE A 56 -5.45 0.95 9.33
N ASN A 57 -4.34 1.57 9.72
CA ASN A 57 -3.17 1.82 8.87
C ASN A 57 -3.42 2.62 7.58
N LYS A 58 -4.49 3.43 7.50
CA LYS A 58 -4.85 4.22 6.30
C LYS A 58 -3.67 4.93 5.64
N LYS A 59 -2.91 5.70 6.42
CA LYS A 59 -1.74 6.46 5.91
C LYS A 59 -0.66 5.54 5.33
N TYR A 60 -0.45 4.39 5.94
CA TYR A 60 0.54 3.41 5.50
C TYR A 60 0.09 2.71 4.21
N ASN A 61 -1.19 2.32 4.12
CA ASN A 61 -1.75 1.72 2.91
C ASN A 61 -1.77 2.70 1.74
N GLN A 62 -2.06 3.99 1.98
CA GLN A 62 -1.94 5.04 0.98
C GLN A 62 -0.49 5.23 0.52
N LEU A 63 0.49 5.17 1.43
CA LEU A 63 1.91 5.22 1.06
C LEU A 63 2.31 4.00 0.20
N LEU A 64 1.91 2.79 0.61
CA LEU A 64 2.16 1.57 -0.15
C LEU A 64 1.54 1.64 -1.55
N PHE A 65 0.31 2.13 -1.67
CA PHE A 65 -0.33 2.40 -2.96
C PHE A 65 0.54 3.31 -3.82
N LYS A 66 1.02 4.43 -3.28
CA LYS A 66 1.84 5.38 -4.03
C LYS A 66 3.17 4.77 -4.47
N ILE A 67 3.78 3.93 -3.63
CA ILE A 67 4.99 3.17 -3.96
C ILE A 67 4.72 2.24 -5.16
N VAL A 68 3.65 1.45 -5.13
CA VAL A 68 3.28 0.55 -6.24
C VAL A 68 2.92 1.35 -7.49
N ASN A 69 2.15 2.42 -7.35
CA ASN A 69 1.78 3.30 -8.45
C ASN A 69 3.00 3.97 -9.09
N TYR A 70 4.07 4.24 -8.33
CA TYR A 70 5.29 4.83 -8.84
C TYR A 70 6.22 3.81 -9.51
N TYR A 71 6.55 2.72 -8.79
CA TYR A 71 7.54 1.74 -9.23
C TYR A 71 6.96 0.67 -10.16
N GLN A 72 5.64 0.50 -10.20
CA GLN A 72 4.92 -0.42 -11.08
C GLN A 72 5.47 -1.87 -11.05
N PRO A 73 5.66 -2.49 -9.85
CA PRO A 73 6.13 -3.87 -9.75
C PRO A 73 5.16 -4.82 -10.47
N LYS A 74 5.66 -5.83 -11.18
CA LYS A 74 4.80 -6.83 -11.86
C LYS A 74 4.28 -7.87 -10.90
N THR A 75 5.06 -8.24 -9.89
CA THR A 75 4.71 -9.25 -8.90
C THR A 75 4.94 -8.73 -7.49
N ILE A 76 3.91 -8.84 -6.64
CA ILE A 76 3.99 -8.51 -5.21
C ILE A 76 3.58 -9.73 -4.42
N ILE A 77 4.35 -10.07 -3.38
CA ILE A 77 3.93 -11.01 -2.34
C ILE A 77 3.58 -10.25 -1.06
N VAL A 78 2.44 -10.58 -0.47
CA VAL A 78 1.92 -10.03 0.79
C VAL A 78 1.78 -11.19 1.77
N ILE A 79 2.54 -11.12 2.86
CA ILE A 79 2.51 -12.08 3.96
C ILE A 79 2.00 -11.33 5.18
N ASP A 80 0.68 -11.21 5.32
CA ASP A 80 0.07 -10.54 6.47
C ASP A 80 -1.18 -11.27 6.96
N GLU A 81 -1.65 -10.93 8.16
CA GLU A 81 -2.93 -11.40 8.70
C GLU A 81 -4.02 -10.34 8.57
N SER A 82 -3.92 -9.48 7.56
CA SER A 82 -4.93 -8.45 7.31
C SER A 82 -6.17 -9.06 6.64
N LEU A 83 -7.33 -8.41 6.82
CA LEU A 83 -8.58 -8.80 6.14
C LEU A 83 -8.62 -8.34 4.68
N GLY A 84 -7.47 -8.28 3.99
CA GLY A 84 -7.33 -7.92 2.58
C GLY A 84 -7.29 -6.41 2.30
N ASN A 85 -7.22 -5.56 3.32
CA ASN A 85 -7.18 -4.10 3.13
C ASN A 85 -5.88 -3.69 2.43
N THR A 86 -4.72 -4.05 2.99
CA THR A 86 -3.40 -3.75 2.40
C THR A 86 -3.30 -4.30 0.98
N THR A 87 -3.69 -5.56 0.79
CA THR A 87 -3.72 -6.24 -0.50
C THR A 87 -4.59 -5.48 -1.52
N SER A 88 -5.72 -4.93 -1.10
CA SER A 88 -6.61 -4.15 -1.96
C SER A 88 -5.98 -2.83 -2.42
N TYR A 89 -5.27 -2.12 -1.52
CA TYR A 89 -4.52 -0.91 -1.89
C TYR A 89 -3.42 -1.24 -2.90
N LEU A 90 -2.64 -2.29 -2.67
CA LEU A 90 -1.56 -2.70 -3.57
C LEU A 90 -2.10 -3.09 -4.95
N ALA A 91 -3.20 -3.83 -5.00
CA ALA A 91 -3.79 -4.31 -6.25
C ALA A 91 -4.44 -3.19 -7.09
N LEU A 92 -5.12 -2.23 -6.44
CA LEU A 92 -5.73 -1.08 -7.13
C LEU A 92 -4.73 -0.02 -7.59
N ALA A 93 -3.50 -0.03 -7.05
CA ALA A 93 -2.44 0.89 -7.46
C ALA A 93 -1.98 0.64 -8.90
N ASN A 94 -2.08 -0.59 -9.38
CA ASN A 94 -1.78 -0.94 -10.76
C ASN A 94 -2.48 -2.26 -11.14
N ASN A 95 -3.44 -2.18 -12.06
CA ASN A 95 -4.18 -3.34 -12.54
C ASN A 95 -3.30 -4.36 -13.30
N ASN A 96 -2.09 -3.96 -13.75
CA ASN A 96 -1.13 -4.87 -14.38
C ASN A 96 -0.23 -5.62 -13.37
N THR A 97 -0.24 -5.21 -12.10
CA THR A 97 0.49 -5.89 -11.03
C THR A 97 -0.28 -7.11 -10.58
N LYS A 98 0.38 -8.27 -10.43
CA LYS A 98 -0.20 -9.44 -9.76
C LYS A 98 0.17 -9.45 -8.29
N VAL A 99 -0.82 -9.49 -7.41
CA VAL A 99 -0.63 -9.51 -5.96
C VAL A 99 -0.94 -10.90 -5.42
N PHE A 100 0.03 -11.53 -4.78
CA PHE A 100 -0.06 -12.85 -4.20
C PHE A 100 -0.15 -12.68 -2.68
N SER A 101 -1.28 -13.03 -2.08
CA SER A 101 -1.54 -12.79 -0.67
C SER A 101 -1.67 -14.12 0.07
N TYR A 102 -0.74 -14.37 0.99
CA TYR A 102 -0.74 -15.57 1.82
C TYR A 102 -1.46 -15.31 3.13
N GLN A 103 -2.40 -16.18 3.51
CA GLN A 103 -3.03 -16.20 4.82
C GLN A 103 -3.03 -17.61 5.40
N GLN A 104 -2.57 -17.77 6.63
CA GLN A 104 -2.65 -19.06 7.32
C GLN A 104 -4.09 -19.44 7.68
N SER A 105 -4.91 -18.46 8.06
CA SER A 105 -6.32 -18.69 8.45
C SER A 105 -7.25 -18.63 7.24
N ILE A 106 -8.01 -19.71 7.04
CA ILE A 106 -9.04 -19.81 6.00
C ILE A 106 -10.15 -18.75 6.17
N ILE A 107 -10.44 -18.34 7.41
CA ILE A 107 -11.47 -17.34 7.73
C ILE A 107 -11.01 -15.95 7.24
N ILE A 108 -9.74 -15.62 7.50
CA ILE A 108 -9.12 -14.36 7.04
C ILE A 108 -9.08 -14.36 5.51
N GLN A 109 -8.63 -15.45 4.90
CA GLN A 109 -8.59 -15.59 3.44
C GLN A 109 -9.98 -15.39 2.81
N LYS A 110 -11.02 -16.04 3.35
CA LYS A 110 -12.39 -15.91 2.85
C LYS A 110 -12.88 -14.47 2.95
N THR A 111 -12.57 -13.79 4.05
CA THR A 111 -12.94 -12.38 4.25
C THR A 111 -12.20 -11.46 3.28
N ALA A 112 -10.90 -11.67 3.09
CA ALA A 112 -10.09 -10.91 2.15
C ALA A 112 -10.56 -11.11 0.70
N LEU A 113 -10.92 -12.35 0.33
CA LEU A 113 -11.50 -12.66 -0.97
C LEU A 113 -12.83 -11.90 -1.18
N GLN A 114 -13.75 -11.96 -0.21
CA GLN A 114 -15.02 -11.22 -0.29
C GLN A 114 -14.80 -9.71 -0.45
N ASN A 115 -13.88 -9.13 0.32
CA ASN A 115 -13.54 -7.71 0.21
C ASN A 115 -12.97 -7.35 -1.17
N SER A 116 -12.10 -8.19 -1.72
CA SER A 116 -11.54 -7.98 -3.07
C SER A 116 -12.62 -8.04 -4.15
N GLN A 117 -13.61 -8.94 -4.01
CA GLN A 117 -14.74 -9.07 -4.92
C GLN A 117 -15.67 -7.85 -4.85
N LEU A 118 -15.98 -7.36 -3.65
CA LEU A 118 -16.77 -6.14 -3.46
C LEU A 118 -16.10 -4.92 -4.12
N LEU A 119 -14.77 -4.87 -4.08
CA LEU A 119 -13.97 -3.85 -4.73
C LEU A 119 -13.76 -4.10 -6.24
N GLY A 120 -14.24 -5.20 -6.80
CA GLY A 120 -14.04 -5.55 -8.21
C GLY A 120 -12.55 -5.68 -8.59
N ILE A 121 -11.74 -6.25 -7.70
CA ILE A 121 -10.32 -6.47 -7.90
C ILE A 121 -10.10 -7.88 -8.42
N GLU A 122 -9.42 -8.01 -9.56
CA GLU A 122 -9.22 -9.29 -10.25
C GLU A 122 -7.77 -9.76 -10.26
N ASN A 123 -6.83 -8.88 -9.90
CA ASN A 123 -5.39 -9.12 -9.95
C ASN A 123 -4.79 -9.59 -8.61
N ILE A 124 -5.61 -10.15 -7.72
CA ILE A 124 -5.17 -10.77 -6.45
C ILE A 124 -5.33 -12.28 -6.53
N VAL A 125 -4.31 -13.01 -6.08
CA VAL A 125 -4.38 -14.46 -5.84
C VAL A 125 -4.13 -14.74 -4.36
N PHE A 126 -5.07 -15.44 -3.73
CA PHE A 126 -5.00 -15.79 -2.32
C PHE A 126 -4.50 -17.21 -2.11
N TYR A 127 -3.58 -17.41 -1.17
CA TYR A 127 -2.99 -18.69 -0.83
C TYR A 127 -3.12 -18.98 0.65
N ASN A 128 -3.37 -20.24 1.00
CA ASN A 128 -3.34 -20.73 2.38
C ASN A 128 -2.22 -21.74 2.63
N ASN A 129 -1.37 -21.98 1.63
CA ASN A 129 -0.25 -22.90 1.70
C ASN A 129 1.01 -22.23 1.14
N ILE A 130 2.05 -22.17 1.97
CA ILE A 130 3.30 -21.45 1.68
C ILE A 130 4.11 -22.11 0.57
N SER A 131 3.96 -23.42 0.36
CA SER A 131 4.64 -24.17 -0.72
C SER A 131 4.26 -23.68 -2.12
N ALA A 132 3.13 -22.97 -2.25
CA ALA A 132 2.73 -22.33 -3.50
C ALA A 132 3.55 -21.07 -3.85
N LEU A 133 4.40 -20.58 -2.95
CA LEU A 133 5.14 -19.31 -3.08
C LEU A 133 6.59 -19.49 -3.55
N GLU A 134 7.13 -20.72 -3.55
CA GLU A 134 8.56 -21.01 -3.71
C GLU A 134 9.13 -20.80 -5.13
N THR A 135 8.31 -20.45 -6.13
CA THR A 135 8.71 -20.46 -7.54
C THR A 135 8.63 -19.12 -8.26
N ASN A 136 8.27 -18.04 -7.57
CA ASN A 136 8.12 -16.72 -8.20
C ASN A 136 9.27 -15.77 -7.89
N ASN A 137 9.71 -15.03 -8.91
CA ASN A 137 10.53 -13.83 -8.71
C ASN A 137 9.61 -12.69 -8.24
N TRP A 138 9.91 -12.11 -7.09
CA TRP A 138 9.13 -11.03 -6.48
C TRP A 138 9.80 -9.68 -6.74
N ASP A 139 9.08 -8.76 -7.37
CA ASP A 139 9.54 -7.38 -7.51
C ASP A 139 9.36 -6.58 -6.21
N MET A 140 8.37 -6.96 -5.40
CA MET A 140 8.10 -6.38 -4.09
C MET A 140 7.63 -7.44 -3.10
N ILE A 141 8.13 -7.34 -1.86
CA ILE A 141 7.75 -8.20 -0.73
C ILE A 141 7.20 -7.30 0.38
N TYR A 142 6.01 -7.63 0.86
CA TYR A 142 5.39 -7.00 2.03
C TYR A 142 5.11 -8.05 3.11
N ILE A 143 5.53 -7.76 4.34
CA ILE A 143 5.48 -8.63 5.52
C ILE A 143 4.93 -7.88 6.73
#